data_AF-A0A8X6FZH2-F1
#
_entry.id   AF-A0A8X6FZH2-F1
#
_cell.length_a   1.000
_cell.length_b   1.000
_cell.length_c   1.000
_cell.angle_alpha   90.00
_cell.angle_beta   90.00
_cell.angle_gamma   90.00
#
_symmetry.space_group_name_H-M   'P 1'
#
loop_
_entity.id
_entity.type
_entity.pdbx_description
1 polymer ?
#
loop_
_entity_poly.entity_id
_entity_poly.type
_entity_poly.pdbx_seq_one_letter_code
_entity_poly.pdbx_strand_id
1 'polypeptide(L)'
;MLSNCHEVKYAKVNRTMKDGNKEEFECPMAIDFYNKIMGGVDFADQMANVYGLDQKSCKWWKKVFFRLLMSAVVNSWIAYCELKH
;
A
#
# COMPACT_ATOMS: atom_id res chain seq x y z
N MET A 1 17.80 -4.86 4.13
CA MET A 1 16.89 -5.10 3.00
C MET A 1 17.65 -5.92 1.96
N LEU A 2 17.04 -6.99 1.43
CA LEU A 2 17.66 -7.85 0.41
C LEU A 2 16.86 -7.73 -0.88
N SER A 3 17.54 -7.71 -2.04
CA SER A 3 16.92 -7.68 -3.37
C SER A 3 17.68 -8.62 -4.29
N ASN A 4 16.96 -9.40 -5.11
CA ASN A 4 17.57 -10.26 -6.14
C ASN A 4 17.54 -9.65 -7.54
N CYS A 5 16.74 -8.59 -7.74
CA CYS A 5 16.41 -8.05 -9.05
C CYS A 5 17.04 -6.68 -9.31
N HIS A 6 17.75 -6.13 -8.33
CA HIS A 6 18.38 -4.82 -8.42
C HIS A 6 19.90 -4.97 -8.38
N GLU A 7 20.57 -4.34 -9.33
CA GLU A 7 22.03 -4.14 -9.30
C GLU A 7 22.40 -3.13 -8.20
N VAL A 8 23.70 -3.06 -7.86
CA VAL A 8 24.24 -2.10 -6.87
C VAL A 8 24.27 -0.69 -7.48
N LYS A 9 23.08 -0.10 -7.64
CA LYS A 9 22.84 1.25 -8.16
C LYS A 9 22.27 2.13 -7.06
N TYR A 10 22.60 3.41 -7.11
CA TYR A 10 22.11 4.42 -6.19
C TYR A 10 21.05 5.29 -6.88
N ALA A 11 20.02 5.64 -6.13
CA ALA A 11 18.97 6.56 -6.50
C ALA A 11 18.97 7.73 -5.52
N LYS A 12 18.59 8.92 -6.02
CA LYS A 12 18.45 10.10 -5.19
C LYS A 12 17.04 10.17 -4.61
N VAL A 13 16.94 10.31 -3.29
CA VAL A 13 15.68 10.41 -2.57
C VAL A 13 15.67 11.65 -1.68
N ASN A 14 14.53 12.35 -1.66
CA ASN A 14 14.34 13.49 -0.77
C ASN A 14 13.98 12.99 0.64
N ARG A 15 14.74 13.42 1.64
CA ARG A 15 14.45 13.13 3.06
C ARG A 15 14.18 14.43 3.80
N THR A 16 13.15 14.40 4.65
CA THR A 16 12.84 15.51 5.55
C THR A 16 13.76 15.41 6.77
N MET A 17 14.53 16.47 6.99
CA MET A 17 15.37 16.63 8.17
C MET A 17 14.52 17.00 9.40
N LYS A 18 15.13 16.90 10.59
CA LYS A 18 14.48 17.32 11.85
C LYS A 18 14.04 18.79 11.81
N ASP A 19 14.76 19.61 11.05
CA ASP A 19 14.49 21.04 10.88
C ASP A 19 13.38 21.33 9.83
N GLY A 20 12.76 20.29 9.28
CA GLY A 20 11.68 20.41 8.28
C GLY A 20 12.14 20.63 6.84
N ASN A 21 13.42 20.95 6.62
CA ASN A 21 14.01 21.05 5.29
C ASN A 21 14.10 19.70 4.59
N LYS A 22 13.88 19.69 3.27
CA LYS A 22 14.04 18.51 2.42
C LYS A 22 15.40 18.55 1.75
N GLU A 23 16.19 17.52 2.00
CA GLU A 23 17.52 17.37 1.41
C GLU A 23 17.60 16.09 0.58
N GLU A 24 18.42 16.13 -0.47
CA GLU A 24 18.58 15.04 -1.42
C GLU A 24 19.69 14.10 -0.93
N PHE A 25 19.36 12.81 -0.77
CA PHE A 25 20.28 11.77 -0.30
C PHE A 25 20.40 10.65 -1.31
N GLU A 26 21.60 10.09 -1.41
CA GLU A 26 21.81 8.85 -2.15
C GLU A 26 21.35 7.65 -1.30
N CYS A 27 20.55 6.79 -1.89
CA CYS A 27 20.16 5.52 -1.30
C CYS A 27 20.23 4.41 -2.37
N PRO A 28 20.46 3.15 -1.97
CA PRO A 28 20.36 2.03 -2.90
C PRO A 28 19.01 2.01 -3.61
N MET A 29 19.02 1.82 -4.93
CA MET A 29 17.81 1.78 -5.78
C MET A 29 16.78 0.76 -5.28
N ALA A 30 17.24 -0.37 -4.71
CA ALA A 30 16.37 -1.35 -4.08
C ALA A 30 15.49 -0.75 -2.98
N ILE A 31 16.04 0.14 -2.16
CA ILE A 31 15.32 0.78 -1.06
C ILE A 31 14.28 1.76 -1.60
N ASP A 32 14.65 2.57 -2.60
CA ASP A 32 13.71 3.49 -3.25
C ASP A 32 12.53 2.75 -3.89
N PHE A 33 12.82 1.67 -4.64
CA PHE A 33 11.80 0.83 -5.27
C PHE A 33 10.85 0.19 -4.25
N TYR A 34 11.40 -0.35 -3.16
CA TYR A 34 10.58 -0.94 -2.10
C TYR A 34 9.69 0.08 -1.43
N ASN A 35 10.22 1.26 -1.08
CA ASN A 35 9.42 2.31 -0.46
C ASN A 35 8.27 2.77 -1.36
N LYS A 36 8.45 2.75 -2.68
CA LYS A 36 7.39 3.08 -3.65
C LYS A 36 6.26 2.05 -3.68
N ILE A 37 6.54 0.78 -3.39
CA ILE A 37 5.58 -0.33 -3.60
C ILE A 37 5.03 -0.90 -2.29
N MET A 38 5.78 -0.80 -1.20
CA MET A 38 5.47 -1.45 0.09
C MET A 38 4.04 -1.17 0.58
N GLY A 39 3.52 0.04 0.34
CA GLY A 39 2.22 0.48 0.84
C GLY A 39 0.99 -0.12 0.14
N GLY A 40 1.15 -0.98 -0.87
CA GLY A 40 0.02 -1.53 -1.63
C GLY A 40 -0.99 -2.29 -0.76
N VAL A 41 -0.52 -3.09 0.21
CA VAL A 41 -1.39 -3.86 1.11
C VAL A 41 -2.10 -2.94 2.10
N ASP A 42 -1.38 -2.01 2.72
CA ASP A 42 -1.95 -1.04 3.66
C ASP A 42 -3.00 -0.16 2.97
N PHE A 43 -2.78 0.23 1.72
CA PHE A 43 -3.73 0.98 0.92
C PHE A 43 -5.00 0.19 0.62
N ALA A 44 -4.87 -1.08 0.22
CA ALA A 44 -6.02 -1.96 0.00
C ALA A 44 -6.83 -2.17 1.30
N ASP A 45 -6.15 -2.35 2.43
CA ASP A 45 -6.77 -2.49 3.75
C ASP A 45 -7.45 -1.20 4.19
N GLN A 46 -6.87 -0.04 3.90
CA GLN A 46 -7.51 1.25 4.14
C GLN A 46 -8.80 1.38 3.34
N MET A 47 -8.78 1.08 2.03
CA MET A 47 -9.97 1.15 1.18
C MET A 47 -11.07 0.18 1.64
N ALA A 48 -10.70 -1.02 2.07
CA ALA A 48 -11.65 -2.00 2.61
C ALA A 48 -12.26 -1.54 3.95
N ASN A 49 -11.50 -0.82 4.77
CA ASN A 49 -11.92 -0.34 6.09
C ASN A 49 -12.78 0.94 6.07
N VAL A 50 -12.75 1.74 4.99
CA VAL A 50 -13.57 2.97 4.85
C VAL A 50 -15.07 2.70 5.07
N TYR A 51 -15.53 1.50 4.77
CA TYR A 51 -16.95 1.14 4.83
C TYR A 51 -17.44 0.67 6.20
N GLY A 52 -16.57 0.61 7.22
CA GLY A 52 -16.98 0.46 8.62
C GLY A 52 -17.76 -0.81 8.96
N LEU A 53 -17.72 -1.85 8.12
CA LEU A 53 -18.47 -3.11 8.32
C LEU A 53 -17.86 -4.02 9.39
N ASP A 54 -16.83 -3.57 10.11
CA ASP A 54 -16.25 -4.30 11.25
C ASP A 54 -17.17 -4.17 12.48
N GLN A 55 -18.40 -4.69 12.33
CA GLN A 55 -19.36 -4.80 13.42
C GLN A 55 -18.87 -5.88 14.39
N LYS A 56 -18.83 -5.54 15.69
CA LYS A 56 -18.54 -6.52 16.75
C LYS A 56 -19.52 -7.69 16.63
N SER A 57 -19.02 -8.86 16.27
CA SER A 57 -19.83 -10.07 16.13
C SER A 57 -19.23 -11.22 16.92
N CYS A 58 -20.06 -11.94 17.68
CA CYS A 58 -19.62 -13.14 18.41
C CYS A 58 -19.23 -14.29 17.49
N LYS A 59 -19.58 -14.23 16.20
CA LYS A 59 -19.30 -15.26 15.20
C LYS A 59 -18.15 -14.83 14.29
N TRP A 60 -16.98 -15.44 14.43
CA TRP A 60 -15.75 -15.08 13.70
C TRP A 60 -15.88 -15.12 12.17
N TRP A 61 -16.68 -16.04 11.62
CA TRP A 61 -16.86 -16.20 10.17
C TRP A 61 -17.50 -14.99 9.50
N LYS A 62 -18.32 -14.22 10.23
CA LYS A 62 -18.94 -12.99 9.70
C LYS A 62 -17.90 -11.94 9.36
N LYS A 63 -16.85 -11.80 10.19
CA LYS A 63 -15.74 -10.88 9.93
C LYS A 63 -15.00 -11.24 8.63
N VAL A 64 -14.76 -12.54 8.39
CA VAL A 64 -14.14 -13.03 7.15
C VAL A 64 -15.05 -12.77 5.95
N PHE A 65 -16.35 -13.06 6.05
CA PHE A 65 -17.32 -12.81 4.99
C PHE A 65 -17.36 -11.34 4.57
N PHE A 66 -17.50 -10.41 5.54
CA PHE A 66 -17.53 -8.98 5.24
C PHE A 66 -16.20 -8.47 4.69
N ARG A 67 -15.06 -8.97 5.16
CA ARG A 67 -13.75 -8.62 4.60
C ARG A 67 -13.65 -9.00 3.12
N LEU A 68 -14.07 -10.22 2.76
CA LEU A 68 -14.08 -10.67 1.37
C LEU A 68 -15.06 -9.87 0.51
N LEU A 69 -16.25 -9.57 1.03
CA LEU A 69 -17.24 -8.74 0.33
C LEU A 69 -16.67 -7.35 0.05
N MET A 70 -16.03 -6.72 1.03
CA MET A 70 -15.44 -5.40 0.85
C MET A 70 -14.28 -5.39 -0.14
N SER A 71 -13.40 -6.39 -0.09
CA SER A 71 -12.35 -6.56 -1.10
C SER A 71 -12.93 -6.74 -2.51
N ALA A 72 -14.02 -7.50 -2.67
CA ALA A 72 -14.67 -7.68 -3.97
C ALA A 72 -15.26 -6.37 -4.51
N VAL A 73 -15.87 -5.54 -3.64
CA VAL A 73 -16.39 -4.21 -4.01
C VAL A 73 -15.27 -3.25 -4.43
N VAL A 74 -14.17 -3.21 -3.68
CA VAL A 74 -13.01 -2.38 -4.02
C VAL A 74 -12.41 -2.83 -5.36
N ASN A 75 -12.25 -4.14 -5.57
CA ASN A 75 -11.71 -4.68 -6.81
C ASN A 75 -12.63 -4.41 -8.02
N SER A 76 -13.95 -4.53 -7.85
CA SER A 76 -14.88 -4.22 -8.94
C SER A 76 -14.89 -2.74 -9.31
N TRP A 77 -14.73 -1.86 -8.31
CA TRP A 77 -14.55 -0.43 -8.54
C TRP A 77 -13.26 -0.11 -9.31
N ILE A 78 -12.13 -0.74 -8.92
CA ILE A 78 -10.85 -0.58 -9.63
C ILE A 78 -10.98 -1.05 -11.07
N ALA A 79 -11.51 -2.25 -11.31
CA ALA A 79 -11.72 -2.79 -12.65
C ALA A 79 -12.62 -1.90 -13.51
N TYR A 80 -13.69 -1.34 -12.94
CA TYR A 80 -14.54 -0.38 -13.62
C TYR A 80 -13.81 0.90 -14.04
N CYS A 81 -12.95 1.43 -13.17
CA CYS A 81 -12.16 2.62 -13.47
C CYS A 81 -11.10 2.35 -14.55
N GLU A 82 -10.46 1.18 -14.52
CA GLU A 82 -9.46 0.78 -15.53
C GLU A 82 -10.09 0.54 -16.91
N LEU A 83 -11.28 -0.08 -16.96
CA LEU A 83 -11.98 -0.37 -18.23
C LEU A 83 -12.65 0.86 -18.87
N LYS A 84 -12.83 1.95 -18.12
CA LYS A 84 -13.39 3.20 -18.62
C LYS A 84 -12.37 4.12 -19.30
N HIS A 85 -11.08 3.76 -19.24
CA HIS A 85 -9.99 4.45 -19.90
C HIS A 85 -9.67 3.85 -21.28
#